data_AF-A0A554VWG1-F1
#
_entry.id   AF-A0A554VWG1-F1
#
_cell.length_a   1.000
_cell.length_b   1.000
_cell.length_c   1.000
_cell.angle_alpha   90.00
_cell.angle_beta   90.00
_cell.angle_gamma   90.00
#
_symmetry.space_group_name_H-M   'P 1'
#
loop_
_entity.id
_entity.type
_entity.pdbx_description
1 polymer ?
#
loop_
_entity_poly.entity_id
_entity_poly.type
_entity_poly.pdbx_seq_one_letter_code
_entity_poly.pdbx_strand_id
1 'polypeptide(L)'
;MSIDPRVALQSLTAALEEHLVAASNRRGDGDPSVEAAFFAVADAFEVYEDALYEAYNEVTPLQVFDDEEDDEDEGNEVDDDEDLEILED
;
A
#
# COMPACT_ATOMS: atom_id res chain seq x y z
N MET A 1 -20.52 -4.44 10.42
CA MET A 1 -20.63 -5.91 10.40
C MET A 1 -19.56 -6.36 9.45
N SER A 2 -18.54 -7.05 9.95
CA SER A 2 -17.43 -7.48 9.12
C SER A 2 -17.87 -8.55 8.13
N ILE A 3 -17.28 -8.50 6.95
CA ILE A 3 -17.54 -9.40 5.82
C ILE A 3 -16.85 -10.74 6.10
N ASP A 4 -17.45 -11.85 5.65
CA ASP A 4 -16.78 -13.16 5.75
C ASP A 4 -15.45 -13.11 4.96
N PRO A 5 -14.31 -13.51 5.54
CA PRO A 5 -13.01 -13.46 4.86
C PRO A 5 -13.00 -14.20 3.53
N ARG A 6 -13.80 -15.26 3.37
CA ARG A 6 -13.94 -15.98 2.09
C ARG A 6 -14.60 -15.15 1.01
N VAL A 7 -15.54 -14.28 1.40
CA VAL A 7 -16.20 -13.36 0.46
C VAL A 7 -15.25 -12.22 0.11
N ALA A 8 -14.55 -11.64 1.10
CA ALA A 8 -13.53 -10.62 0.84
C ALA A 8 -12.40 -11.15 -0.08
N LEU A 9 -11.93 -12.37 0.15
CA LEU A 9 -10.93 -13.02 -0.69
C LEU A 9 -11.40 -13.23 -2.14
N GLN A 10 -12.69 -13.55 -2.34
CA GLN A 10 -13.28 -13.65 -3.68
C GLN A 10 -13.30 -12.29 -4.38
N SER A 11 -13.65 -11.22 -3.66
CA SER A 11 -13.59 -9.85 -4.20
C SER A 11 -12.17 -9.45 -4.58
N LEU A 12 -11.18 -9.72 -3.72
CA LEU A 12 -9.76 -9.48 -4.02
C LEU A 12 -9.31 -10.26 -5.26
N THR A 13 -9.68 -11.54 -5.37
CA THR A 13 -9.35 -12.36 -6.55
C THR A 13 -9.96 -11.77 -7.82
N ALA A 14 -11.21 -11.34 -7.77
CA ALA A 14 -11.88 -10.71 -8.91
C ALA A 14 -11.20 -9.38 -9.31
N ALA A 15 -10.83 -8.54 -8.33
CA ALA A 15 -10.10 -7.30 -8.60
C ALA A 15 -8.74 -7.56 -9.29
N LEU A 16 -8.00 -8.58 -8.85
CA LEU A 16 -6.74 -8.99 -9.47
C LEU A 16 -6.93 -9.47 -10.91
N GLU A 17 -7.99 -10.22 -11.19
CA GLU A 17 -8.35 -10.66 -12.54
C GLU A 17 -8.71 -9.47 -13.43
N GLU A 18 -9.51 -8.53 -12.93
CA GLU A 18 -9.87 -7.29 -13.64
C GLU A 18 -8.65 -6.41 -13.93
N HIS A 19 -7.74 -6.26 -12.97
CA HIS A 19 -6.48 -5.56 -13.16
C HIS A 19 -5.62 -6.22 -14.23
N LEU A 20 -5.53 -7.55 -14.26
CA LEU A 20 -4.84 -8.27 -15.34
C LEU A 20 -5.48 -8.02 -16.71
N VAL A 21 -6.82 -8.02 -16.78
CA VAL A 21 -7.56 -7.69 -18.01
C VAL A 21 -7.27 -6.27 -18.46
N ALA A 22 -7.29 -5.28 -17.56
CA ALA A 22 -6.99 -3.89 -17.87
C ALA A 22 -5.53 -3.75 -18.38
N ALA A 23 -4.56 -4.33 -17.66
CA ALA A 23 -3.16 -4.30 -18.04
C ALA A 23 -2.90 -4.94 -19.42
N SER A 24 -3.58 -6.05 -19.72
CA SER A 24 -3.46 -6.73 -21.01
C SER A 24 -4.06 -5.94 -22.19
N ASN A 25 -5.01 -5.05 -21.92
CA ASN A 25 -5.71 -4.24 -22.93
C ASN A 25 -5.27 -2.76 -22.95
N ARG A 26 -4.23 -2.40 -22.20
CA ARG A 26 -3.79 -1.01 -22.02
C ARG A 26 -3.44 -0.34 -23.34
N ARG A 27 -3.85 0.92 -23.51
CA ARG A 27 -3.58 1.75 -24.68
C ARG A 27 -2.53 2.81 -24.34
N GLY A 28 -1.27 2.41 -24.39
CA GLY A 28 -0.14 3.29 -24.10
C GLY A 28 0.16 3.40 -22.60
N ASP A 29 1.09 4.29 -22.27
CA ASP A 29 1.46 4.58 -20.90
C ASP A 29 0.40 5.47 -20.23
N GLY A 30 0.11 5.21 -18.95
CA GLY A 30 -0.91 5.95 -18.19
C GLY A 30 -2.36 5.65 -18.60
N ASP A 31 -2.67 4.40 -18.97
CA ASP A 31 -4.07 4.04 -19.26
C ASP A 31 -4.92 4.12 -17.97
N PRO A 32 -5.96 4.99 -17.92
CA PRO A 32 -6.75 5.20 -16.71
C PRO A 32 -7.53 3.97 -16.27
N SER A 33 -7.77 3.00 -17.16
CA SER A 33 -8.39 1.73 -16.78
C SER A 33 -7.47 0.84 -15.95
N VAL A 34 -6.15 0.93 -16.17
CA VAL A 34 -5.16 0.20 -15.40
C VAL A 34 -5.01 0.85 -14.02
N GLU A 35 -4.91 2.17 -13.98
CA GLU A 35 -4.86 2.96 -12.75
C GLU A 35 -6.11 2.73 -11.87
N ALA A 36 -7.31 2.81 -12.44
CA ALA A 36 -8.53 2.52 -11.70
C ALA A 36 -8.56 1.08 -11.15
N ALA A 37 -8.10 0.11 -11.93
CA ALA A 37 -8.04 -1.28 -11.49
C ALA A 37 -6.94 -1.52 -10.44
N PHE A 38 -5.85 -0.74 -10.46
CA PHE A 38 -4.82 -0.75 -9.43
C PHE A 38 -5.39 -0.33 -8.07
N PHE A 39 -6.08 0.82 -8.00
CA PHE A 39 -6.74 1.26 -6.77
C PHE A 39 -7.83 0.28 -6.30
N ALA A 40 -8.59 -0.30 -7.23
CA ALA A 40 -9.59 -1.31 -6.88
C ALA A 40 -8.98 -2.57 -6.23
N VAL A 41 -7.75 -2.96 -6.61
CA VAL A 41 -7.03 -4.06 -5.96
C VAL A 41 -6.62 -3.68 -4.55
N ALA A 42 -6.09 -2.47 -4.35
CA ALA A 42 -5.72 -1.96 -3.02
C ALA A 42 -6.92 -1.97 -2.06
N ASP A 43 -8.04 -1.34 -2.46
CA ASP A 43 -9.28 -1.31 -1.67
C ASP A 43 -9.76 -2.73 -1.31
N ALA A 44 -9.77 -3.64 -2.29
CA ALA A 44 -10.23 -5.00 -2.07
C ALA A 44 -9.29 -5.79 -1.14
N PHE A 45 -7.99 -5.48 -1.16
CA PHE A 45 -7.00 -6.10 -0.29
C PHE A 45 -7.16 -5.63 1.16
N GLU A 46 -7.36 -4.34 1.40
CA GLU A 46 -7.62 -3.80 2.75
C GLU A 46 -8.85 -4.44 3.39
N VAL A 47 -9.94 -4.55 2.63
CA VAL A 47 -11.16 -5.23 3.09
C VAL A 47 -10.91 -6.70 3.45
N TYR A 48 -10.03 -7.38 2.71
CA TYR A 48 -9.65 -8.76 3.00
C TYR A 48 -8.78 -8.86 4.25
N GLU A 49 -7.78 -7.98 4.41
CA GLU A 49 -6.93 -7.93 5.61
C GLU A 49 -7.75 -7.67 6.87
N ASP A 50 -8.66 -6.69 6.83
CA ASP A 50 -9.54 -6.37 7.95
C ASP A 50 -10.43 -7.57 8.32
N ALA A 51 -11.04 -8.21 7.32
CA ALA A 51 -11.87 -9.39 7.54
C ALA A 51 -11.06 -10.56 8.13
N LEU A 52 -9.86 -10.79 7.61
CA LEU A 52 -8.96 -11.85 8.06
C LEU A 52 -8.53 -11.61 9.52
N TYR A 53 -8.17 -10.37 9.86
CA TYR A 53 -7.78 -9.98 11.19
C TYR A 53 -8.95 -10.11 12.18
N GLU A 54 -10.15 -9.65 11.82
CA GLU A 54 -11.32 -9.80 12.68
C GLU A 54 -11.71 -11.27 12.94
N ALA A 55 -11.58 -12.12 11.92
CA ALA A 55 -11.99 -13.52 12.03
C ALA A 55 -10.96 -14.42 12.72
N TYR A 56 -9.66 -14.15 12.51
CA TYR A 56 -8.58 -15.07 12.91
C TYR A 56 -7.43 -14.40 13.65
N ASN A 57 -7.42 -13.07 13.77
CA ASN A 57 -6.32 -12.29 14.35
C ASN A 57 -4.98 -12.54 13.63
N GLU A 58 -5.06 -12.72 12.31
CA GLU A 58 -3.93 -12.95 11.40
C GLU A 58 -3.86 -11.82 10.36
N VAL A 59 -2.67 -11.60 9.81
CA VAL A 59 -2.39 -10.61 8.75
C VAL A 59 -1.51 -11.24 7.68
N THR A 60 -1.56 -10.74 6.45
CA THR A 60 -0.67 -11.21 5.39
C THR A 60 0.66 -10.44 5.39
N PRO A 61 1.74 -10.99 4.79
CA PRO A 61 3.01 -10.28 4.65
C PRO A 61 3.00 -9.27 3.48
N LEU A 62 1.82 -8.84 3.02
CA LEU A 62 1.64 -7.93 1.89
C LEU A 62 1.34 -6.52 2.40
N GLN A 63 1.66 -5.51 1.59
CA GLN A 63 1.39 -4.10 1.89
C GLN A 63 0.88 -3.40 0.62
N VAL A 64 -0.02 -2.44 0.80
CA VAL A 64 -0.43 -1.51 -0.27
C VAL A 64 0.61 -0.41 -0.34
N PHE A 65 1.03 -0.05 -1.55
CA PHE A 65 1.83 1.15 -1.78
C PHE A 65 0.87 2.30 -2.06
N ASP A 66 0.91 3.34 -1.24
CA ASP A 66 0.27 4.61 -1.60
C ASP A 66 1.22 5.36 -2.54
N ASP A 67 0.71 5.74 -3.71
CA ASP A 67 1.42 6.60 -4.67
C ASP A 67 1.65 8.04 -4.13
N GLU A 68 1.25 8.32 -2.89
CA GLU A 68 1.39 9.62 -2.21
C GLU A 68 2.72 9.78 -1.43
N GLU A 69 3.56 8.74 -1.31
CA GLU A 69 4.85 8.81 -0.58
C GLU A 69 6.02 9.38 -1.41
N ASP A 70 5.79 10.30 -2.35
CA ASP A 70 6.85 10.96 -3.14
C ASP A 70 7.00 12.47 -2.85
N ASP A 71 6.36 12.99 -1.79
CA ASP A 71 6.28 14.43 -1.50
C ASP A 71 6.69 14.86 -0.07
N GLU A 72 7.52 14.13 0.71
CA GLU A 72 8.13 14.67 1.94
C GLU A 72 9.59 14.18 2.19
N ASP A 73 10.52 14.56 1.30
CA ASP A 73 11.92 14.80 1.71
C ASP A 73 11.99 16.15 2.45
N GLU A 74 11.46 16.21 3.67
CA GLU A 74 11.64 17.35 4.58
C GLU A 74 12.71 17.02 5.65
N GLY A 75 13.97 17.17 5.25
CA GLY A 75 14.97 17.82 6.10
C GLY A 75 15.70 16.97 7.14
N ASN A 76 16.68 16.18 6.71
CA ASN A 76 17.81 15.84 7.56
C ASN A 76 18.75 17.06 7.70
N GLU A 77 18.38 18.04 8.52
CA GLU A 77 19.32 19.05 9.03
C GLU A 77 20.05 18.45 10.24
N VAL A 78 21.17 17.79 9.99
CA VAL A 78 22.14 17.48 11.05
C VAL A 78 22.74 18.81 11.47
N ASP A 79 22.30 19.37 12.59
CA ASP A 79 22.96 20.51 13.21
C ASP A 79 24.26 19.99 13.84
N ASP A 80 25.31 20.01 13.04
CA ASP A 80 26.67 19.56 13.33
C ASP A 80 27.40 20.67 14.12
N ASP A 81 27.02 20.90 15.39
CA ASP A 81 27.73 21.83 16.29
C ASP A 81 27.47 21.50 17.79
N GLU A 82 27.71 20.25 18.23
CA GLU A 82 28.01 20.01 19.65
C GLU A 82 29.53 20.16 19.85
N ASP A 83 29.94 21.40 20.12
CA ASP A 83 31.27 21.81 20.59
C ASP A 83 31.81 20.80 21.65
N LEU A 84 32.77 19.98 21.23
CA LEU A 84 33.61 19.19 22.11
C LEU A 84 34.49 20.14 22.94
N GLU A 85 34.03 20.55 24.13
CA GLU A 85 34.91 21.14 25.13
C GLU A 85 35.94 20.09 25.57
N ILE A 86 37.15 20.22 25.02
CA ILE A 86 38.37 19.53 25.46
C ILE A 86 38.56 19.85 26.96
N LEU A 87 38.47 18.82 27.80
CA LEU A 87 38.91 18.88 29.19
C LEU A 87 40.44 19.05 29.21
N GLU A 88 40.92 20.27 29.43
CA GLU A 88 42.30 20.51 29.87
C GLU A 88 42.40 20.34 31.39
N ASP A 89 43.44 19.60 31.80
CA ASP A 89 43.79 19.10 33.15
C ASP A 89 43.94 20.18 34.23
#